data_AF-A0A3S1ZV04-F1
#
_entry.id   AF-A0A3S1ZV04-F1
#
_cell.length_a   1.000
_cell.length_b   1.000
_cell.length_c   1.000
_cell.angle_alpha   90.00
_cell.angle_beta   90.00
_cell.angle_gamma   90.00
#
_symmetry.space_group_name_H-M   'P 1'
#
loop_
_entity.id
_entity.type
_entity.pdbx_description
1 polymer ?
#
loop_
_entity_poly.entity_id
_entity_poly.type
_entity_poly.pdbx_seq_one_letter_code
_entity_poly.pdbx_strand_id
1 'polypeptide(L)'
;EKIERWTKAGEAKSVGLLGNTAEIVPEMFRRGIRPDMVTDQTSAHDPINGYLPKGWTMAEWREKRVSDPKAVEKAARASMREHVEAMVAFWNAGVPTLDYGNNIRQVAKEEGFENAFAFPGFVPAYIRPLFCRGIGPFRWAALSGDPEDIYKTDAKVRELTPGNTHLHNWLDMARERIAFQGLPARICWVGLGDRHRLG
;
A
#
# COMPACT_ATOMS: atom_id res chain seq x y z
N GLU A 1 -12.66 16.07 -11.15
CA GLU A 1 -13.60 16.88 -10.36
C GLU A 1 -13.45 16.72 -8.84
N LYS A 2 -13.89 15.62 -8.19
CA LYS A 2 -13.78 15.47 -6.72
C LYS A 2 -12.38 15.74 -6.15
N ILE A 3 -11.38 15.05 -6.70
CA ILE A 3 -9.97 15.21 -6.30
C ILE A 3 -9.52 16.66 -6.47
N GLU A 4 -9.73 17.24 -7.64
CA GLU A 4 -9.35 18.63 -7.94
C GLU A 4 -9.99 19.65 -6.99
N ARG A 5 -11.27 19.47 -6.66
CA ARG A 5 -11.96 20.34 -5.71
C ARG A 5 -11.33 20.27 -4.32
N TRP A 6 -11.06 19.06 -3.82
CA TRP A 6 -10.49 18.88 -2.49
C TRP A 6 -9.03 19.35 -2.40
N THR A 7 -8.21 19.09 -3.43
CA THR A 7 -6.82 19.55 -3.45
C THR A 7 -6.74 21.08 -3.52
N LYS A 8 -7.60 21.74 -4.32
CA LYS A 8 -7.70 23.22 -4.36
C LYS A 8 -8.13 23.82 -3.02
N ALA A 9 -8.96 23.12 -2.26
CA ALA A 9 -9.41 23.54 -0.93
C ALA A 9 -8.41 23.18 0.20
N GLY A 10 -7.33 22.45 -0.09
CA GLY A 10 -6.40 21.96 0.92
C GLY A 10 -6.97 20.84 1.81
N GLU A 11 -8.01 20.15 1.34
CA GLU A 11 -8.68 19.09 2.10
C GLU A 11 -8.08 17.70 1.83
N ALA A 12 -7.70 17.00 2.90
CA ALA A 12 -7.24 15.61 2.83
C ALA A 12 -8.44 14.64 2.84
N LYS A 13 -8.81 14.10 1.67
CA LYS A 13 -9.92 13.16 1.47
C LYS A 13 -9.50 11.96 0.63
N SER A 14 -10.14 10.80 0.85
CA SER A 14 -9.95 9.59 0.05
C SER A 14 -11.18 9.28 -0.79
N VAL A 15 -10.98 8.67 -1.97
CA VAL A 15 -12.05 8.21 -2.85
C VAL A 15 -11.76 6.79 -3.32
N GLY A 16 -12.73 5.89 -3.14
CA GLY A 16 -12.73 4.59 -3.80
C GLY A 16 -13.33 4.72 -5.19
N LEU A 17 -12.59 4.32 -6.22
CA LEU A 17 -13.08 4.22 -7.59
C LEU A 17 -13.22 2.74 -7.96
N LEU A 18 -14.44 2.29 -8.23
CA LEU A 18 -14.71 0.93 -8.67
C LEU A 18 -14.24 0.75 -10.12
N GLY A 19 -13.35 -0.22 -10.35
CA GLY A 19 -12.91 -0.65 -11.68
C GLY A 19 -11.61 -1.43 -11.62
N ASN A 20 -11.01 -1.68 -12.79
CA ASN A 20 -9.76 -2.43 -12.93
C ASN A 20 -8.56 -1.49 -13.09
N THR A 21 -7.48 -1.70 -12.32
CA THR A 21 -6.28 -0.85 -12.39
C THR A 21 -5.56 -0.95 -13.74
N ALA A 22 -5.56 -2.11 -14.39
CA ALA A 22 -5.02 -2.30 -15.74
C ALA A 22 -5.83 -1.58 -16.84
N GLU A 23 -7.00 -1.02 -16.50
CA GLU A 23 -7.80 -0.16 -17.38
C GLU A 23 -7.66 1.30 -16.98
N ILE A 24 -7.87 1.58 -15.69
CA ILE A 24 -7.94 2.93 -15.13
C ILE A 24 -6.57 3.63 -15.18
N VAL A 25 -5.49 2.96 -14.78
CA VAL A 25 -4.17 3.63 -14.70
C VAL A 25 -3.63 4.02 -16.08
N PRO A 26 -3.70 3.14 -17.12
CA PRO A 26 -3.41 3.56 -18.49
C PRO A 26 -4.33 4.67 -19.00
N GLU A 27 -5.63 4.61 -18.68
CA GLU A 27 -6.61 5.66 -19.06
C GLU A 27 -6.26 7.01 -18.44
N MET A 28 -5.92 7.04 -17.15
CA MET A 28 -5.52 8.26 -16.46
C MET A 28 -4.30 8.91 -17.13
N PHE A 29 -3.29 8.10 -17.47
CA PHE A 29 -2.11 8.60 -18.14
C PHE A 29 -2.45 9.21 -19.51
N ARG A 30 -3.26 8.51 -20.32
CA ARG A 30 -3.69 8.94 -21.66
C ARG A 30 -4.50 10.23 -21.63
N ARG A 31 -5.33 10.43 -20.61
CA ARG A 31 -6.09 11.68 -20.39
C ARG A 31 -5.22 12.85 -19.93
N GLY A 32 -3.92 12.66 -19.75
CA GLY A 32 -3.02 13.71 -19.27
C GLY A 32 -3.16 13.99 -17.76
N ILE A 33 -3.85 13.12 -17.00
CA ILE A 33 -3.93 13.26 -15.55
C ILE A 33 -2.54 12.97 -14.99
N ARG A 34 -2.05 13.80 -14.06
CA ARG A 34 -0.75 13.64 -13.39
C ARG A 34 -0.94 13.76 -11.88
N PRO A 35 -1.10 12.64 -11.16
CA PRO A 35 -1.11 12.63 -9.71
C PRO A 35 0.24 13.07 -9.14
N ASP A 36 0.26 13.48 -7.88
CA ASP A 36 1.51 13.83 -7.17
C ASP A 36 2.35 12.59 -6.80
N MET A 37 1.75 11.40 -6.79
CA MET A 37 2.43 10.12 -6.57
C MET A 37 1.61 8.96 -7.17
N VAL A 38 2.29 7.93 -7.66
CA VAL A 38 1.70 6.67 -8.14
C VAL A 38 2.34 5.47 -7.43
N THR A 39 1.51 4.52 -7.02
CA THR A 39 1.94 3.25 -6.44
C THR A 39 0.86 2.18 -6.67
N ASP A 40 1.18 0.92 -6.41
CA ASP A 40 0.23 -0.18 -6.48
C ASP A 40 0.33 -1.10 -5.26
N GLN A 41 -0.82 -1.60 -4.82
CA GLN A 41 -0.94 -2.58 -3.74
C GLN A 41 -2.00 -3.65 -4.05
N THR A 42 -2.29 -3.91 -5.33
CA THR A 42 -3.02 -5.12 -5.71
C THR A 42 -2.26 -6.36 -5.21
N SER A 43 -2.93 -7.51 -5.12
CA SER A 43 -2.27 -8.77 -4.74
C SER A 43 -1.54 -9.40 -5.94
N ALA A 44 -0.69 -8.63 -6.63
CA ALA A 44 0.07 -9.05 -7.80
C ALA A 44 1.03 -10.23 -7.55
N HIS A 45 1.39 -10.47 -6.29
CA HIS A 45 2.20 -11.61 -5.86
C HIS A 45 1.52 -12.97 -6.05
N ASP A 46 0.19 -12.99 -6.20
CA ASP A 46 -0.60 -14.17 -6.53
C ASP A 46 -1.41 -13.89 -7.81
N PRO A 47 -0.87 -14.17 -9.00
CA PRO A 47 -1.56 -13.90 -10.26
C PRO A 47 -2.89 -14.63 -10.43
N ILE A 48 -3.08 -15.77 -9.76
CA ILE A 48 -4.30 -16.57 -9.91
C ILE A 48 -5.41 -15.99 -9.03
N ASN A 49 -5.12 -15.71 -7.75
CA ASN A 49 -6.14 -15.35 -6.77
C ASN A 49 -6.18 -13.87 -6.39
N GLY A 50 -5.16 -13.10 -6.76
CA GLY A 50 -4.93 -11.75 -6.25
C GLY A 50 -5.12 -10.61 -7.25
N TYR A 51 -5.11 -10.89 -8.55
CA TYR A 51 -5.20 -9.86 -9.59
C TYR A 51 -6.28 -10.20 -10.62
N LEU A 52 -7.31 -9.35 -10.69
CA LEU A 52 -8.41 -9.50 -11.65
C LEU A 52 -7.91 -9.13 -13.06
N PRO A 53 -7.97 -10.06 -14.04
CA PRO A 53 -7.59 -9.73 -15.42
C PRO A 53 -8.45 -8.60 -16.01
N LYS A 54 -7.83 -7.78 -16.86
CA LYS A 54 -8.49 -6.72 -17.62
C LYS A 54 -9.67 -7.26 -18.43
N GLY A 55 -10.78 -6.53 -18.45
CA GLY A 55 -12.00 -6.94 -19.15
C GLY A 55 -12.79 -8.09 -18.52
N TRP A 56 -12.34 -8.66 -17.40
CA TRP A 56 -13.06 -9.75 -16.72
C TRP A 56 -13.92 -9.23 -15.58
N THR A 57 -15.05 -9.89 -15.36
CA THR A 57 -15.87 -9.69 -14.17
C THR A 57 -15.37 -10.52 -12.99
N MET A 58 -15.78 -10.12 -11.78
CA MET A 58 -15.50 -10.90 -10.57
C MET A 58 -16.09 -12.31 -10.60
N ALA A 59 -17.23 -12.51 -11.28
CA ALA A 59 -17.89 -13.81 -11.37
C ALA A 59 -17.09 -14.76 -12.27
N GLU A 60 -16.74 -14.31 -13.48
CA GLU A 60 -15.91 -15.06 -14.42
C GLU A 60 -14.55 -15.40 -13.82
N TRP A 61 -13.92 -14.45 -13.12
CA TRP A 61 -12.64 -14.69 -12.45
C TRP A 61 -12.77 -15.74 -11.35
N ARG A 62 -13.82 -15.68 -10.53
CA ARG A 62 -14.06 -16.68 -9.47
C ARG A 62 -14.23 -18.09 -10.04
N GLU A 63 -14.98 -18.23 -11.12
CA GLU A 63 -15.20 -19.51 -11.80
C GLU A 63 -13.89 -20.04 -12.41
N LYS A 64 -13.20 -19.20 -13.21
CA LYS A 64 -12.00 -19.60 -13.94
C LYS A 64 -10.81 -19.94 -13.05
N ARG A 65 -10.73 -19.39 -11.83
CA ARG A 65 -9.72 -19.82 -10.84
C ARG A 65 -9.81 -21.30 -10.50
N VAL A 66 -11.02 -21.88 -10.57
CA VAL A 66 -11.25 -23.31 -10.33
C VAL A 66 -11.15 -24.10 -11.64
N SER A 67 -11.81 -23.64 -12.69
CA SER A 67 -11.93 -24.41 -13.93
C SER A 67 -10.67 -24.38 -14.80
N ASP A 68 -9.92 -23.28 -14.81
CA ASP A 68 -8.72 -23.09 -15.64
C ASP A 68 -7.76 -22.04 -15.03
N PRO A 69 -7.07 -22.37 -13.91
CA PRO A 69 -6.18 -21.45 -13.22
C PRO A 69 -5.01 -20.98 -14.09
N LYS A 70 -4.56 -21.79 -15.06
CA LYS A 70 -3.47 -21.41 -15.98
C LYS A 70 -3.90 -20.29 -16.93
N ALA A 71 -5.14 -20.31 -17.42
CA ALA A 71 -5.67 -19.20 -18.21
C ALA A 71 -5.81 -17.92 -17.36
N VAL A 72 -6.20 -18.04 -16.09
CA VAL A 72 -6.25 -16.89 -15.17
C VAL A 72 -4.87 -16.28 -14.99
N GLU A 73 -3.87 -17.10 -14.64
CA GLU A 73 -2.49 -16.65 -14.46
C GLU A 73 -1.99 -15.89 -15.69
N LYS A 74 -2.14 -16.48 -16.89
CA LYS A 74 -1.73 -15.85 -18.14
C LYS A 74 -2.41 -14.50 -18.36
N ALA A 75 -3.73 -14.42 -18.16
CA ALA A 75 -4.50 -13.19 -18.36
C ALA A 75 -4.16 -12.11 -17.31
N ALA A 76 -3.97 -12.51 -16.05
CA ALA A 76 -3.59 -11.60 -14.97
C ALA A 76 -2.20 -11.02 -15.19
N ARG A 77 -1.21 -11.84 -15.55
CA ARG A 77 0.17 -11.40 -15.82
C ARG A 77 0.24 -10.42 -16.99
N ALA A 78 -0.47 -10.71 -18.08
CA ALA A 78 -0.60 -9.77 -19.21
C ALA A 78 -1.21 -8.42 -18.77
N SER A 79 -2.23 -8.45 -17.90
CA SER A 79 -2.86 -7.24 -17.36
C SER A 79 -1.91 -6.44 -16.44
N MET A 80 -1.14 -7.13 -15.59
CA MET A 80 -0.11 -6.51 -14.74
C MET A 80 0.98 -5.85 -15.57
N ARG A 81 1.37 -6.44 -16.71
CA ARG A 81 2.32 -5.82 -17.64
C ARG A 81 1.82 -4.47 -18.14
N GLU A 82 0.59 -4.41 -18.70
CA GLU A 82 0.00 -3.15 -19.17
C GLU A 82 -0.13 -2.11 -18.05
N HIS A 83 -0.47 -2.56 -16.83
CA HIS A 83 -0.53 -1.70 -15.66
C HIS A 83 0.85 -1.09 -15.33
N VAL A 84 1.92 -1.90 -15.33
CA VAL A 84 3.28 -1.44 -15.05
C VAL A 84 3.83 -0.56 -16.18
N GLU A 85 3.51 -0.84 -17.43
CA GLU A 85 3.85 0.04 -18.56
C GLU A 85 3.30 1.46 -18.33
N ALA A 86 2.06 1.58 -17.85
CA ALA A 86 1.49 2.88 -17.49
C ALA A 86 2.17 3.52 -16.26
N MET A 87 2.53 2.73 -15.24
CA MET A 87 3.31 3.23 -14.09
C MET A 87 4.69 3.77 -14.51
N VAL A 88 5.37 3.09 -15.44
CA VAL A 88 6.63 3.56 -16.03
C VAL A 88 6.41 4.83 -16.86
N ALA A 89 5.29 4.94 -17.57
CA ALA A 89 4.95 6.16 -18.29
C ALA A 89 4.77 7.36 -17.33
N PHE A 90 4.12 7.16 -16.18
CA PHE A 90 4.05 8.16 -15.11
C PHE A 90 5.42 8.55 -14.58
N TRP A 91 6.28 7.57 -14.29
CA TRP A 91 7.65 7.79 -13.83
C TRP A 91 8.44 8.66 -14.82
N ASN A 92 8.39 8.33 -16.11
CA ASN A 92 9.07 9.07 -17.16
C ASN A 92 8.48 10.48 -17.38
N ALA A 93 7.22 10.70 -17.00
CA ALA A 93 6.57 12.01 -17.00
C ALA A 93 6.86 12.83 -15.72
N GLY A 94 7.78 12.39 -14.86
CA GLY A 94 8.20 13.11 -13.66
C GLY A 94 7.29 12.91 -12.45
N VAL A 95 6.32 12.00 -12.51
CA VAL A 95 5.50 11.66 -11.34
C VAL A 95 6.27 10.68 -10.46
N PRO A 96 6.45 10.95 -9.15
CA PRO A 96 7.02 9.99 -8.21
C PRO A 96 6.23 8.68 -8.25
N THR A 97 6.86 7.63 -8.76
CA THR A 97 6.27 6.28 -8.87
C THR A 97 7.09 5.32 -8.02
N LEU A 98 6.42 4.44 -7.28
CA LEU A 98 7.09 3.41 -6.50
C LEU A 98 6.33 2.09 -6.54
N ASP A 99 7.07 1.00 -6.32
CA ASP A 99 6.51 -0.32 -6.03
C ASP A 99 6.36 -0.50 -4.52
N TYR A 100 5.18 -0.96 -4.10
CA TYR A 100 4.84 -1.15 -2.69
C TYR A 100 4.89 -2.61 -2.23
N GLY A 101 5.84 -3.37 -2.76
CA GLY A 101 6.20 -4.68 -2.23
C GLY A 101 5.23 -5.82 -2.58
N ASN A 102 4.47 -5.69 -3.67
CA ASN A 102 3.58 -6.75 -4.16
C ASN A 102 4.16 -7.52 -5.37
N ASN A 103 5.42 -7.26 -5.74
CA ASN A 103 6.14 -7.93 -6.82
C ASN A 103 5.63 -7.66 -8.25
N ILE A 104 4.77 -6.66 -8.46
CA ILE A 104 4.16 -6.40 -9.78
C ILE A 104 5.21 -6.11 -10.88
N ARG A 105 6.31 -5.43 -10.54
CA ARG A 105 7.41 -5.16 -11.49
C ARG A 105 8.08 -6.44 -11.99
N GLN A 106 8.25 -7.44 -11.12
CA GLN A 106 8.85 -8.71 -11.49
C GLN A 106 7.94 -9.47 -12.47
N VAL A 107 6.63 -9.49 -12.21
CA VAL A 107 5.65 -10.10 -13.12
C VAL A 107 5.70 -9.42 -14.49
N ALA A 108 5.68 -8.09 -14.55
CA ALA A 108 5.76 -7.36 -15.81
C ALA A 108 7.07 -7.63 -16.58
N LYS A 109 8.20 -7.73 -15.87
CA LYS A 109 9.49 -8.11 -16.47
C LYS A 109 9.44 -9.50 -17.10
N GLU A 110 8.88 -10.47 -16.39
CA GLU A 110 8.74 -11.85 -16.89
C GLU A 110 7.79 -11.93 -18.10
N GLU A 111 6.85 -11.00 -18.25
CA GLU A 111 6.01 -10.84 -19.45
C GLU A 111 6.71 -10.04 -20.59
N GLY A 112 8.02 -9.83 -20.48
CA GLY A 112 8.86 -9.22 -21.51
C GLY A 112 8.95 -7.70 -21.46
N PHE A 113 8.47 -7.04 -20.40
CA PHE A 113 8.66 -5.60 -20.24
C PHE A 113 9.98 -5.30 -19.52
N GLU A 114 11.06 -5.19 -20.29
CA GLU A 114 12.43 -4.98 -19.78
C GLU A 114 12.57 -3.77 -18.84
N ASN A 115 11.79 -2.71 -19.09
CA ASN A 115 11.84 -1.48 -18.31
C ASN A 115 10.97 -1.50 -17.04
N ALA A 116 10.43 -2.65 -16.63
CA ALA A 116 9.54 -2.75 -15.47
C ALA A 116 10.17 -2.25 -14.15
N PHE A 117 11.50 -2.24 -14.05
CA PHE A 117 12.24 -1.78 -12.87
C PHE A 117 12.72 -0.32 -12.95
N ALA A 118 12.19 0.47 -13.89
CA ALA A 118 12.54 1.90 -14.04
C ALA A 118 12.27 2.73 -12.77
N PHE A 119 11.27 2.35 -11.99
CA PHE A 119 10.92 2.99 -10.72
C PHE A 119 11.30 2.11 -9.51
N PRO A 120 11.69 2.72 -8.38
CA PRO A 120 12.24 2.00 -7.24
C PRO A 120 11.16 1.30 -6.41
N GLY A 121 11.60 0.37 -5.55
CA GLY A 121 10.76 -0.14 -4.47
C GLY A 121 10.73 0.84 -3.29
N PHE A 122 9.65 0.82 -2.51
CA PHE A 122 9.49 1.74 -1.36
C PHE A 122 10.58 1.60 -0.30
N VAL A 123 11.14 0.38 -0.12
CA VAL A 123 12.21 0.15 0.86
C VAL A 123 13.49 0.92 0.52
N PRO A 124 14.14 0.70 -0.64
CA PRO A 124 15.32 1.48 -1.01
C PRO A 124 15.04 2.98 -1.15
N ALA A 125 13.83 3.37 -1.57
CA ALA A 125 13.49 4.78 -1.77
C ALA A 125 13.25 5.55 -0.45
N TYR A 126 12.57 4.95 0.53
CA TYR A 126 12.08 5.68 1.71
C TYR A 126 12.37 5.01 3.05
N ILE A 127 12.24 3.68 3.14
CA ILE A 127 12.17 3.00 4.45
C ILE A 127 13.53 2.53 4.96
N ARG A 128 14.51 2.28 4.08
CA ARG A 128 15.83 1.73 4.48
C ARG A 128 16.52 2.50 5.62
N PRO A 129 16.49 3.85 5.68
CA PRO A 129 17.09 4.59 6.81
C PRO A 129 16.42 4.31 8.17
N LEU A 130 15.15 3.91 8.20
CA LEU A 130 14.47 3.46 9.41
C LEU A 130 15.00 2.09 9.85
N PHE A 131 15.11 1.15 8.90
CA PHE A 131 15.62 -0.20 9.16
C PHE A 131 17.06 -0.20 9.69
N CYS A 132 17.93 0.70 9.19
CA CYS A 132 19.29 0.84 9.70
C CYS A 132 19.36 1.20 11.20
N ARG A 133 18.27 1.72 11.79
CA ARG A 133 18.15 2.03 13.22
C ARG A 133 17.32 0.99 14.00
N GLY A 134 17.04 -0.15 13.38
CA GLY A 134 16.16 -1.19 13.92
C GLY A 134 14.69 -0.76 14.00
N ILE A 135 14.31 0.38 13.42
CA ILE A 135 12.93 0.87 13.44
C ILE A 135 12.13 0.06 12.44
N GLY A 136 11.00 -0.49 12.87
CA GLY A 136 10.12 -1.28 12.01
C GLY A 136 8.71 -1.38 12.60
N PRO A 137 7.81 -2.15 11.96
CA PRO A 137 6.39 -2.19 12.29
C PRO A 137 6.09 -3.01 13.56
N PHE A 138 6.65 -2.57 14.69
CA PHE A 138 6.40 -3.14 16.01
C PHE A 138 4.93 -2.99 16.40
N ARG A 139 4.37 -3.99 17.09
CA ARG A 139 2.95 -4.05 17.40
C ARG A 139 2.69 -4.91 18.64
N TRP A 140 1.58 -4.65 19.30
CA TRP A 140 1.05 -5.46 20.40
C TRP A 140 -0.48 -5.51 20.33
N ALA A 141 -1.07 -6.45 21.06
CA ALA A 141 -2.52 -6.63 21.17
C ALA A 141 -2.91 -6.91 22.63
N ALA A 142 -4.08 -6.41 23.04
CA ALA A 142 -4.64 -6.63 24.37
C ALA A 142 -5.48 -7.92 24.36
N LEU A 143 -4.98 -8.98 25.01
CA LEU A 143 -5.67 -10.27 25.10
C LEU A 143 -6.97 -10.22 25.92
N SER A 144 -7.14 -9.19 26.76
CA SER A 144 -8.37 -8.92 27.49
C SER A 144 -9.56 -8.63 26.57
N GLY A 145 -9.30 -8.15 25.35
CA GLY A 145 -10.33 -7.61 24.45
C GLY A 145 -10.78 -6.18 24.80
N ASP A 146 -10.24 -5.58 25.88
CA ASP A 146 -10.62 -4.25 26.32
C ASP A 146 -9.79 -3.15 25.59
N PRO A 147 -10.44 -2.22 24.85
CA PRO A 147 -9.74 -1.14 24.18
C PRO A 147 -9.01 -0.19 25.14
N GLU A 148 -9.45 -0.08 26.39
CA GLU A 148 -8.78 0.77 27.39
C GLU A 148 -7.35 0.30 27.67
N ASP A 149 -7.04 -0.99 27.50
CA ASP A 149 -5.66 -1.48 27.62
C ASP A 149 -4.75 -0.94 26.51
N ILE A 150 -5.29 -0.73 25.30
CA ILE A 150 -4.55 -0.04 24.24
C ILE A 150 -4.36 1.44 24.57
N TYR A 151 -5.36 2.13 25.12
CA TYR A 151 -5.19 3.53 25.50
C TYR A 151 -4.21 3.73 26.66
N LYS A 152 -4.19 2.81 27.63
CA LYS A 152 -3.17 2.78 28.70
C LYS A 152 -1.77 2.58 28.13
N THR A 153 -1.61 1.64 27.18
CA THR A 153 -0.31 1.43 26.53
C THR A 153 0.10 2.61 25.64
N ASP A 154 -0.81 3.26 24.92
CA ASP A 154 -0.54 4.49 24.17
C ASP A 154 -0.01 5.61 25.10
N ALA A 155 -0.63 5.80 26.28
CA ALA A 155 -0.16 6.76 27.28
C ALA A 155 1.22 6.39 27.84
N LYS A 156 1.46 5.10 28.13
CA LYS A 156 2.76 4.62 28.63
C LYS A 156 3.87 4.80 27.58
N VAL A 157 3.59 4.57 26.30
CA VAL A 157 4.55 4.83 25.22
C VAL A 157 4.96 6.29 25.21
N ARG A 158 4.03 7.24 25.39
CA ARG A 158 4.36 8.68 25.45
C ARG A 158 5.26 9.02 26.62
N GLU A 159 4.92 8.52 27.81
CA GLU A 159 5.71 8.71 29.03
C GLU A 159 7.15 8.20 28.85
N LEU A 160 7.31 7.04 28.21
CA LEU A 160 8.61 6.43 27.98
C LEU A 160 9.39 7.04 26.81
N THR A 161 8.75 7.80 25.92
CA THR A 161 9.40 8.41 24.73
C THR A 161 9.27 9.94 24.73
N PRO A 162 9.69 10.64 25.80
CA PRO A 162 9.54 12.08 25.87
C PRO A 162 10.30 12.76 24.73
N GLY A 163 9.68 13.78 24.12
CA GLY A 163 10.27 14.55 23.02
C GLY A 163 10.11 13.93 21.63
N ASN A 164 9.61 12.69 21.50
CA ASN A 164 9.33 12.10 20.19
C ASN A 164 7.96 12.57 19.65
N THR A 165 7.91 13.83 19.23
CA THR A 165 6.68 14.50 18.78
C THR A 165 6.01 13.80 17.61
N HIS A 166 6.79 13.23 16.68
CA HIS A 166 6.24 12.47 15.56
C HIS A 166 5.52 11.20 16.03
N LEU A 167 6.12 10.42 16.93
CA LEU A 167 5.50 9.24 17.51
C LEU A 167 4.24 9.58 18.30
N HIS A 168 4.27 10.68 19.03
CA HIS A 168 3.13 11.15 19.81
C HIS A 168 1.97 11.54 18.90
N ASN A 169 2.23 12.31 17.83
CA ASN A 169 1.22 12.61 16.83
C ASN A 169 0.67 11.34 16.14
N TRP A 170 1.53 10.34 15.88
CA TRP A 170 1.10 9.04 15.36
C TRP A 170 0.08 8.37 16.28
N LEU A 171 0.34 8.33 17.59
CA LEU A 171 -0.59 7.74 18.57
C LEU A 171 -1.92 8.51 18.66
N ASP A 172 -1.89 9.84 18.54
CA ASP A 172 -3.11 10.67 18.55
C ASP A 172 -3.97 10.36 17.32
N MET A 173 -3.37 10.40 16.13
CA MET A 173 -4.05 10.03 14.89
C MET A 173 -4.56 8.60 14.91
N ALA A 174 -3.77 7.66 15.46
CA ALA A 174 -4.14 6.26 15.55
C ALA A 174 -5.33 6.04 16.49
N ARG A 175 -5.50 6.86 17.53
CA ARG A 175 -6.69 6.83 18.40
C ARG A 175 -7.91 7.44 17.71
N GLU A 176 -7.73 8.56 17.00
CA GLU A 176 -8.84 9.27 16.36
C GLU A 176 -9.34 8.63 15.06
N ARG A 177 -8.46 7.97 14.31
CA ARG A 177 -8.72 7.56 12.92
C ARG A 177 -8.71 6.05 12.70
N ILE A 178 -8.23 5.23 13.64
CA ILE A 178 -8.16 3.77 13.47
C ILE A 178 -9.13 3.10 14.44
N ALA A 179 -10.19 2.51 13.89
CA ALA A 179 -11.07 1.63 14.64
C ALA A 179 -10.40 0.26 14.86
N PHE A 180 -10.60 -0.33 16.03
CA PHE A 180 -10.10 -1.67 16.32
C PHE A 180 -10.85 -2.74 15.51
N GLN A 181 -10.16 -3.84 15.21
CA GLN A 181 -10.70 -5.00 14.50
C GLN A 181 -10.29 -6.29 15.25
N GLY A 182 -11.25 -7.01 15.81
CA GLY A 182 -10.96 -8.15 16.68
C GLY A 182 -10.40 -7.70 18.03
N LEU A 183 -9.30 -8.32 18.49
CA LEU A 183 -8.61 -7.86 19.69
C LEU A 183 -8.08 -6.43 19.47
N PRO A 184 -8.26 -5.50 20.43
CA PRO A 184 -7.64 -4.19 20.37
C PRO A 184 -6.13 -4.33 20.22
N ALA A 185 -5.56 -3.66 19.23
CA ALA A 185 -4.16 -3.75 18.89
C ALA A 185 -3.62 -2.41 18.42
N ARG A 186 -2.31 -2.19 18.62
CA ARG A 186 -1.62 -0.99 18.18
C ARG A 186 -0.38 -1.35 17.40
N ILE A 187 -0.19 -0.67 16.27
CA ILE A 187 1.07 -0.62 15.54
C ILE A 187 1.79 0.69 15.88
N CYS A 188 3.10 0.59 16.08
CA CYS A 188 3.94 1.69 16.51
C CYS A 188 5.36 1.46 15.99
N TRP A 189 5.88 2.35 15.13
CA TRP A 189 7.21 2.16 14.57
C TRP A 189 8.29 2.61 15.55
N VAL A 190 8.97 1.64 16.18
CA VAL A 190 10.02 1.87 17.17
C VAL A 190 11.27 1.03 16.89
N GLY A 191 12.41 1.57 17.32
CA GLY A 191 13.75 1.09 17.00
C GLY A 191 14.39 0.18 18.03
N LEU A 192 15.67 -0.11 17.80
CA LEU A 192 16.53 -0.74 18.81
C LEU A 192 16.57 0.13 20.08
N GLY A 193 16.54 -0.51 21.25
CA GLY A 193 16.41 0.16 22.55
C GLY A 193 14.94 0.39 22.93
N ASP A 194 14.20 1.14 22.12
CA ASP A 194 12.79 1.47 22.40
C ASP A 194 11.91 0.23 22.50
N ARG A 195 12.12 -0.77 21.63
CA ARG A 195 11.36 -2.02 21.70
C ARG A 195 11.50 -2.73 23.05
N HIS A 196 12.70 -2.75 23.62
CA HIS A 196 12.93 -3.36 24.93
C HIS A 196 12.32 -2.52 26.06
N ARG A 197 12.42 -1.19 25.96
CA ARG A 197 11.84 -0.27 26.94
C ARG A 197 10.31 -0.34 27.00
N LEU A 198 9.66 -0.63 25.88
CA LEU A 198 8.19 -0.70 25.77
C LEU A 198 7.60 -2.08 26.08
N GLY A 199 8.39 -3.15 25.92
CA GLY A 199 7.96 -4.53 26.17
C GLY A 199 8.15 -4.93 27.63
#